data_AF-M2S6N2-F1
#
_entry.id   AF-M2S6N2-F1
#
_cell.length_a   1.000
_cell.length_b   1.000
_cell.length_c   1.000
_cell.angle_alpha   90.00
_cell.angle_beta   90.00
_cell.angle_gamma   90.00
#
_symmetry.space_group_name_H-M   'P 1'
#
loop_
_entity.id
_entity.type
_entity.pdbx_description
1 polymer ?
#
loop_
_entity_poly.entity_id
_entity_poly.type
_entity_poly.pdbx_seq_one_letter_code
_entity_poly.pdbx_strand_id
1 'polypeptide(L)' 'MDGQVVVITRYHKTQSQWDKPKVVARFLPKAVGQLVTAYLLYLRPVRAMLLSS' A
#
# COMPACT_ATOMS: atom_id res chain seq x y z
N MET A 1 -20.31 -5.46 1.31
CA MET A 1 -18.85 -5.58 1.09
C MET A 1 -18.20 -4.39 1.77
N ASP A 2 -17.77 -4.56 3.01
CA ASP A 2 -17.16 -3.51 3.82
C ASP A 2 -15.74 -3.24 3.30
N GLY A 3 -15.53 -2.09 2.65
CA GLY A 3 -14.29 -1.71 1.97
C GLY A 3 -13.10 -1.56 2.93
N GLN A 4 -12.44 -2.67 3.22
CA GLN A 4 -11.30 -2.73 4.12
C GLN A 4 -9.99 -2.62 3.34
N VAL A 5 -9.09 -1.75 3.81
CA VAL A 5 -7.78 -1.55 3.19
C VAL A 5 -6.75 -2.40 3.90
N VAL A 6 -5.97 -3.15 3.13
CA VAL A 6 -4.88 -3.99 3.64
C VAL A 6 -3.57 -3.54 3.03
N VAL A 7 -2.53 -3.43 3.86
CA VAL A 7 -1.16 -3.19 3.39
C VAL A 7 -0.45 -4.55 3.39
N ILE A 8 0.03 -4.93 2.21
CA ILE A 8 0.79 -6.16 2.01
C ILE A 8 2.27 -5.78 1.97
N THR A 9 2.98 -6.02 3.06
CA THR A 9 4.44 -5.85 3.07
C THR A 9 5.08 -7.19 2.77
N ARG A 10 5.82 -7.27 1.66
CA ARG A 10 6.71 -8.39 1.39
C ARG A 10 8.06 -8.08 2.02
N TYR A 11 8.41 -8.81 3.06
CA TYR A 11 9.69 -8.61 3.73
C TYR A 11 10.78 -9.38 3.00
N HIS A 12 11.62 -8.68 2.25
CA HIS A 12 12.88 -9.21 1.71
C HIS A 12 14.01 -8.92 2.72
N LYS A 13 14.08 -9.64 3.84
CA LYS A 13 15.36 -9.75 4.54
C LYS A 13 16.21 -10.69 3.70
N THR A 14 17.05 -10.10 2.87
CA THR A 14 18.21 -10.70 2.20
C THR A 14 17.92 -12.06 1.57
N GLN A 15 17.72 -12.05 0.26
CA GLN A 15 17.93 -13.18 -0.63
C GLN A 15 19.27 -13.86 -0.28
N SER A 16 19.25 -14.88 0.57
CA SER A 16 20.45 -15.63 0.90
C SER A 16 20.26 -17.13 1.07
N GLN A 17 19.15 -17.71 1.57
CA GLN A 17 19.17 -19.18 1.75
C GLN A 17 17.83 -19.97 1.68
N TRP A 18 16.63 -19.38 1.72
CA TRP A 18 15.41 -20.22 1.83
C TRP A 18 14.14 -19.64 1.18
N ASP A 19 13.88 -20.12 -0.04
CA ASP A 19 12.67 -20.30 -0.86
C ASP A 19 11.28 -19.70 -0.56
N LYS A 20 10.98 -18.92 0.50
CA LYS A 20 9.60 -18.36 0.67
C LYS A 20 9.59 -16.93 1.20
N PRO A 21 9.21 -15.92 0.37
CA PRO A 21 9.07 -14.56 0.85
C PRO A 21 7.93 -14.49 1.88
N LYS A 22 8.25 -14.08 3.10
CA LYS A 22 7.25 -13.90 4.15
C LYS A 22 6.37 -12.70 3.79
N VAL A 23 5.13 -12.98 3.40
CA VAL A 23 4.10 -11.97 3.13
C VAL A 23 3.30 -11.77 4.39
N VAL A 24 3.29 -10.55 4.92
CA VAL A 24 2.45 -10.17 6.07
C VAL A 24 1.41 -9.18 5.58
N ALA A 25 0.13 -9.54 5.69
CA ALA A 25 -1.00 -8.66 5.45
C ALA A 25 -1.38 -7.96 6.76
N ARG A 26 -1.46 -6.63 6.75
CA ARG A 26 -1.92 -5.83 7.90
C ARG A 26 -3.13 -5.01 7.48
N PHE A 27 -4.24 -5.21 8.16
CA PHE A 27 -5.45 -4.42 7.95
C PHE A 27 -5.29 -3.04 8.57
N LEU A 28 -5.67 -2.01 7.82
CA LEU A 28 -5.68 -0.65 8.33
C LEU A 28 -6.96 -0.38 9.11
N PRO A 29 -6.89 0.42 10.20
CA PRO A 29 -8.07 1.02 10.78
C PRO A 29 -8.87 1.78 9.72
N LYS A 30 -10.20 1.72 9.78
CA LYS A 30 -11.10 2.24 8.74
C LYS A 30 -10.75 3.66 8.29
N ALA A 31 -10.54 4.58 9.24
CA ALA A 31 -10.19 5.97 8.94
C ALA A 31 -8.86 6.10 8.19
N VAL A 32 -7.84 5.33 8.59
CA VAL A 32 -6.52 5.34 7.92
C VAL A 32 -6.64 4.74 6.53
N GLY A 33 -7.42 3.66 6.37
CA GLY A 33 -7.70 3.05 5.07
C GLY A 33 -8.33 4.04 4.10
N GLN A 34 -9.38 4.75 4.53
CA GLN A 34 -10.05 5.78 3.73
C GLN A 34 -9.09 6.90 3.30
N LEU A 35 -8.24 7.37 4.22
CA LEU A 35 -7.26 8.42 3.93
C LEU A 35 -6.22 7.97 2.90
N VAL A 36 -5.69 6.74 3.04
CA VAL A 36 -4.74 6.17 2.08
C VAL A 36 -5.40 6.00 0.71
N THR A 37 -6.64 5.51 0.66
CA THR A 37 -7.41 5.40 -0.58
C THR A 37 -7.60 6.76 -1.26
N ALA A 38 -8.01 7.78 -0.51
CA ALA A 38 -8.20 9.14 -1.04
C ALA A 38 -6.88 9.71 -1.58
N TYR A 39 -5.78 9.52 -0.86
CA TYR A 39 -4.46 9.95 -1.31
C TYR A 39 -4.03 9.28 -2.61
N LEU A 40 -4.18 7.95 -2.72
CA LEU A 40 -3.78 7.20 -3.90
C LEU A 40 -4.66 7.50 -5.13
N LEU A 41 -5.96 7.70 -4.92
CA LEU A 41 -6.92 7.88 -6.02
C LEU A 41 -6.94 9.31 -6.56
N TYR A 42 -6.82 10.31 -5.69
CA TYR A 42 -6.98 11.71 -6.08
C TYR A 42 -5.68 12.50 -6.04
N LEU A 43 -4.97 12.45 -4.91
CA LEU A 43 -3.80 13.32 -4.71
C LEU A 43 -2.59 12.86 -5.52
N ARG A 44 -2.34 11.55 -5.59
CA ARG A 44 -1.21 10.99 -6.35
C ARG A 44 -1.29 11.30 -7.85
N PRO A 45 -2.39 11.06 -8.58
CA PRO A 45 -2.45 11.36 -10.02
C PRO A 45 -2.44 12.87 -10.29
N VAL A 46 -3.14 13.68 -9.49
CA VAL A 46 -3.11 15.14 -9.62
C VAL A 46 -1.69 15.67 -9.44
N ARG A 47 -0.96 15.20 -8.41
CA ARG A 47 0.44 15.56 -8.22
C ARG A 47 1.31 15.13 -9.40
N ALA A 48 1.09 13.93 -9.96
CA ALA A 48 1.81 13.46 -11.13
C ALA A 48 1.55 14.34 -12.36
N MET A 49 0.31 14.78 -12.57
CA MET A 49 -0.05 15.71 -13.64
C MET A 49 0.64 17.07 -13.47
N LEU A 50 0.56 17.66 -12.27
CA LEU A 50 1.16 18.98 -12.01
C LEU A 50 2.70 18.97 -12.10
N LEU A 51 3.36 17.88 -11.70
CA LEU A 51 4.83 17.79 -11.75
C LEU A 51 5.37 17.27 -13.08
N SER A 52 4.50 16.88 -14.01
CA SER A 52 4.84 16.43 -15.36
C SER A 52 4.71 17.56 -16.40
N SER A 53 4.39 18.78 -15.98
CA SER A 53 4.20 19.97 -16.82
C SER A 53 5.45 20.84 -16.86
#